data_AF-A0A8X6KD06-F1
#
_entry.id   AF-A0A8X6KD06-F1
#
_cell.length_a   1.000
_cell.length_b   1.000
_cell.length_c   1.000
_cell.angle_alpha   90.00
_cell.angle_beta   90.00
_cell.angle_gamma   90.00
#
_symmetry.space_group_name_H-M   'P 1'
#
loop_
_entity.id
_entity.type
_entity.pdbx_description
1 polymer ?
#
loop_
_entity_poly.entity_id
_entity_poly.type
_entity_poly.pdbx_seq_one_letter_code
_entity_poly.pdbx_strand_id
1 'polypeptide(L)'
;MFSECHISLNDRQISSESNYAYKTYLQSMLFHLESSQKNFLSAGMFYKDTPDAFDDTDPTAAGKNTGLQHRFERVKGGGEIFDMCGMLHTDLGTQLRLLISGTTTRVRLFKAKDNFSLSAKTGDFRLQIENMSPYSKM
;
A
#
# COMPACT_ATOMS: atom_id res chain seq x y z
N MET A 1 2.68 4.94 -0.25
CA MET A 1 2.99 3.68 -0.97
C MET A 1 4.49 3.60 -1.20
N PHE A 2 5.07 2.39 -1.36
CA PHE A 2 6.52 2.21 -1.50
C PHE A 2 6.91 1.90 -2.95
N SER A 3 7.97 2.50 -3.46
CA SER A 3 8.46 2.25 -4.82
C SER A 3 9.26 0.95 -4.93
N GLU A 4 9.97 0.60 -3.86
CA GLU A 4 10.84 -0.56 -3.81
C GLU A 4 10.75 -1.26 -2.45
N CYS A 5 10.90 -2.58 -2.47
CA CYS A 5 10.95 -3.43 -1.28
C CYS A 5 12.12 -4.41 -1.41
N HIS A 6 13.01 -4.42 -0.41
CA HIS A 6 14.12 -5.35 -0.35
C HIS A 6 14.05 -6.15 0.93
N ILE A 7 14.26 -7.46 0.81
CA ILE A 7 14.25 -8.39 1.93
C ILE A 7 15.60 -9.08 2.02
N SER A 8 16.19 -9.07 3.22
CA SER A 8 17.42 -9.79 3.53
C SER A 8 17.21 -10.72 4.71
N LEU A 9 17.78 -11.92 4.63
CA LEU A 9 17.83 -12.90 5.71
C LEU A 9 19.29 -13.11 6.11
N ASN A 10 19.62 -12.97 7.40
CA ASN A 10 20.99 -13.11 7.92
C ASN A 10 22.01 -12.34 7.07
N ASP A 11 21.70 -11.06 6.81
CA ASP A 11 22.49 -10.12 5.99
C ASP A 11 22.65 -10.45 4.50
N ARG A 12 22.04 -11.53 4.00
CA ARG A 12 21.96 -11.81 2.57
C ARG A 12 20.65 -11.32 1.98
N GLN A 13 20.71 -10.43 1.00
CA GLN A 13 19.53 -10.01 0.24
C GLN A 13 18.99 -11.19 -0.58
N ILE A 14 17.74 -11.57 -0.33
CA ILE A 14 17.06 -12.68 -1.00
C ILE A 14 16.03 -12.20 -2.02
N SER A 15 15.48 -11.00 -1.82
CA SER A 15 14.51 -10.40 -2.73
C SER A 15 14.76 -8.91 -2.89
N SER A 16 14.51 -8.43 -4.10
CA SER A 16 14.70 -7.05 -4.53
C SER A 16 13.62 -6.74 -5.55
N GLU A 17 12.63 -5.97 -5.15
CA GLU A 17 11.49 -5.65 -6.01
C GLU A 17 11.52 -4.17 -6.37
N SER A 18 11.94 -3.89 -7.60
CA SER A 18 11.72 -2.59 -8.26
C SER A 18 10.28 -2.48 -8.71
N ASN A 19 9.71 -1.26 -8.71
CA ASN A 19 8.31 -1.01 -9.09
C ASN A 19 7.28 -1.72 -8.18
N TYR A 20 7.65 -1.91 -6.91
CA TYR A 20 6.85 -2.57 -5.89
C TYR A 20 5.41 -2.02 -5.83
N ALA A 21 5.28 -0.70 -5.87
CA ALA A 21 4.01 0.02 -5.95
C ALA A 21 3.05 -0.52 -7.03
N TYR A 22 3.50 -0.68 -8.26
CA TYR A 22 2.65 -1.18 -9.34
C TYR A 22 2.29 -2.64 -9.15
N LYS A 23 3.27 -3.45 -8.71
CA LYS A 23 3.03 -4.86 -8.38
C LYS A 23 1.97 -4.99 -7.29
N THR A 24 2.05 -4.22 -6.20
CA THR A 24 1.08 -4.29 -5.11
C THR A 24 -0.32 -3.92 -5.60
N TYR A 25 -0.44 -2.85 -6.39
CA TYR A 25 -1.73 -2.43 -6.95
C TYR A 25 -2.36 -3.52 -7.83
N LEU A 26 -1.58 -4.07 -8.77
CA LEU A 26 -2.04 -5.15 -9.64
C LEU A 26 -2.39 -6.41 -8.84
N GLN A 27 -1.63 -6.72 -7.80
CA GLN A 27 -1.92 -7.88 -6.96
C GLN A 27 -3.21 -7.69 -6.16
N SER A 28 -3.39 -6.53 -5.53
CA SER A 28 -4.63 -6.15 -4.84
C SER A 28 -5.86 -6.21 -5.76
N MET A 29 -5.69 -5.83 -7.03
CA MET A 29 -6.74 -5.87 -8.06
C MET A 29 -7.07 -7.29 -8.55
N LEU A 30 -6.05 -8.09 -8.89
CA LEU A 30 -6.21 -9.32 -9.67
C LEU A 30 -6.26 -10.60 -8.83
N PHE A 31 -5.56 -10.63 -7.69
CA PHE A 31 -5.36 -11.86 -6.90
C PHE A 31 -6.18 -11.91 -5.61
N HIS A 32 -7.03 -10.91 -5.36
CA HIS A 32 -7.92 -10.90 -4.20
C HIS A 32 -9.39 -10.96 -4.64
N LEU A 33 -10.15 -11.79 -3.92
CA LEU A 33 -11.61 -11.88 -4.08
C LEU A 33 -12.26 -10.57 -3.59
N GLU A 34 -13.45 -10.25 -4.11
CA GLU A 34 -14.20 -9.04 -3.71
C GLU A 34 -14.48 -8.99 -2.19
N SER A 35 -14.59 -10.15 -1.53
CA SER A 35 -14.74 -10.23 -0.08
C SER A 35 -13.48 -9.77 0.67
N SER A 36 -12.29 -10.06 0.15
CA SER A 36 -11.02 -9.56 0.69
C SER A 36 -10.85 -8.06 0.46
N GLN A 37 -11.40 -7.54 -0.64
CA GLN A 37 -11.41 -6.10 -0.96
C GLN A 37 -12.19 -5.29 0.08
N LYS A 38 -13.32 -5.83 0.58
CA LYS A 38 -14.15 -5.16 1.58
C LYS A 38 -13.53 -5.12 2.98
N ASN A 39 -12.72 -6.12 3.35
CA ASN A 39 -12.23 -6.27 4.72
C ASN A 39 -10.77 -5.87 4.88
N PHE A 40 -9.84 -6.65 4.33
CA PHE A 40 -8.41 -6.49 4.61
C PHE A 40 -7.76 -5.41 3.75
N LEU A 41 -8.12 -5.35 2.47
CA LEU A 41 -7.54 -4.36 1.55
C LEU A 41 -8.01 -2.93 1.87
N SER A 42 -9.22 -2.76 2.40
CA SER A 42 -9.72 -1.46 2.88
C SER A 42 -8.93 -0.95 4.10
N ALA A 43 -8.42 -1.84 4.97
CA ALA A 43 -7.48 -1.47 6.03
C ALA A 43 -6.12 -0.98 5.50
N GLY A 44 -5.76 -1.37 4.28
CA GLY A 44 -4.61 -0.87 3.53
C GLY A 44 -4.94 0.31 2.62
N MET A 45 -6.10 0.96 2.80
CA MET A 45 -6.58 2.09 1.98
C MET A 45 -6.80 1.76 0.49
N PHE A 46 -6.93 0.48 0.13
CA PHE A 46 -7.27 0.08 -1.22
C PHE A 46 -8.80 0.07 -1.42
N TYR A 47 -9.25 0.90 -2.37
CA TYR A 47 -10.62 0.97 -2.85
C TYR A 47 -10.59 0.85 -4.36
N LYS A 48 -11.39 -0.05 -4.93
CA LYS A 48 -11.41 -0.24 -6.39
C LYS A 48 -11.95 1.01 -7.07
N ASP A 49 -11.22 1.51 -8.05
CA ASP A 49 -11.65 2.64 -8.86
C ASP A 49 -12.84 2.26 -9.76
N THR A 50 -13.63 3.27 -10.12
CA THR A 50 -14.81 3.09 -10.97
C THR A 50 -14.39 2.77 -12.41
N PRO A 51 -14.92 1.71 -13.05
CA PRO A 51 -14.69 1.43 -14.47
C PRO A 51 -15.02 2.65 -15.33
N ASP A 52 -14.22 2.88 -16.38
CA ASP A 52 -14.35 4.02 -17.31
C ASP A 52 -14.20 5.42 -16.70
N ALA A 53 -13.85 5.52 -15.41
CA ALA A 53 -13.60 6.76 -14.70
C ALA A 53 -12.27 6.73 -13.91
N PHE A 54 -11.37 5.79 -14.22
CA PHE A 54 -10.07 5.68 -13.55
C PHE A 54 -9.23 6.97 -13.66
N ASP A 55 -9.24 7.59 -14.83
CA ASP A 55 -8.49 8.82 -15.12
C ASP A 55 -9.15 10.09 -14.53
N ASP A 56 -10.32 9.95 -13.89
CA ASP A 56 -10.95 11.06 -13.19
C ASP A 56 -10.20 11.33 -11.88
N THR A 57 -9.48 12.45 -11.87
CA THR A 57 -8.65 12.90 -10.76
C THR A 57 -9.37 13.86 -9.82
N ASP A 58 -10.68 14.08 -9.97
CA ASP A 58 -11.48 14.88 -9.04
C ASP A 58 -11.90 14.02 -7.83
N PRO A 59 -11.34 14.27 -6.63
CA PRO A 59 -11.68 13.51 -5.44
C PRO A 59 -12.96 14.01 -4.74
N THR A 60 -13.59 15.07 -5.24
CA THR A 60 -14.83 15.62 -4.68
C THR A 60 -16.06 14.84 -5.13
N ALA A 61 -17.23 15.16 -4.56
CA ALA A 61 -18.50 14.56 -4.95
C ALA A 61 -18.88 14.79 -6.43
N ALA A 62 -18.22 15.72 -7.13
CA ALA A 62 -18.40 15.94 -8.57
C ALA A 62 -17.65 14.93 -9.44
N GLY A 63 -16.62 14.27 -8.88
CA GLY A 63 -15.87 13.23 -9.56
C GLY A 63 -16.68 11.96 -9.80
N LYS A 64 -16.28 11.20 -10.80
CA LYS A 64 -16.89 9.90 -11.17
C LYS A 64 -16.15 8.71 -10.55
N ASN A 65 -14.92 8.90 -10.08
CA ASN A 65 -14.14 7.85 -9.43
C ASN A 65 -14.49 7.74 -7.94
N THR A 66 -15.42 6.85 -7.60
CA THR A 66 -15.87 6.61 -6.22
C THR A 66 -14.76 6.02 -5.35
N GLY A 67 -13.85 5.23 -5.92
CA GLY A 67 -12.69 4.69 -5.21
C GLY A 67 -11.73 5.79 -4.74
N LEU A 68 -11.46 6.77 -5.60
CA LEU A 68 -10.69 7.96 -5.25
C LEU A 68 -11.39 8.81 -4.18
N GLN A 69 -12.71 9.01 -4.31
CA GLN A 69 -13.50 9.72 -3.30
C GLN A 69 -13.36 9.06 -1.92
N HIS A 70 -13.60 7.75 -1.82
CA HIS A 70 -13.46 7.03 -0.54
C HIS A 70 -12.07 7.18 0.09
N ARG A 71 -11.00 7.10 -0.72
CA ARG A 71 -9.63 7.34 -0.23
C ARG A 71 -9.45 8.77 0.26
N PHE A 72 -9.94 9.74 -0.50
CA PHE A 72 -9.84 11.15 -0.15
C PHE A 72 -10.65 11.48 1.10
N GLU A 73 -11.82 10.88 1.29
CA GLU A 73 -12.66 11.10 2.47
C GLU A 73 -12.03 10.65 3.79
N ARG A 74 -11.09 9.71 3.74
CA ARG A 74 -10.32 9.28 4.92
C ARG A 74 -9.17 10.22 5.26
N VAL A 75 -8.80 11.12 4.34
CA VAL A 75 -7.64 12.02 4.47
C VAL A 75 -8.06 13.49 4.43
N LYS A 76 -9.30 13.81 4.01
CA LYS A 76 -9.88 15.15 4.03
C LYS A 76 -9.90 15.66 5.47
N GLY A 77 -9.50 16.91 5.69
CA GLY A 77 -9.40 17.51 7.05
C GLY A 77 -8.02 18.06 7.39
N GLY A 78 -7.02 17.86 6.54
CA GLY A 78 -5.78 18.65 6.59
C GLY A 78 -4.74 18.21 7.63
N GLY A 79 -4.63 16.91 7.92
CA GLY A 79 -3.50 16.39 8.72
C GLY A 79 -3.82 15.30 9.73
N GLU A 80 -4.94 14.60 9.62
CA GLU A 80 -5.23 13.49 10.52
C GLU A 80 -4.24 12.33 10.27
N ILE A 81 -3.57 11.90 11.33
CA ILE A 81 -2.77 10.68 11.34
C ILE A 81 -3.75 9.53 11.19
N PHE A 82 -3.55 8.71 10.17
CA PHE A 82 -4.33 7.50 9.96
C PHE A 82 -3.41 6.28 9.94
N ASP A 83 -3.91 5.18 10.49
CA ASP A 83 -3.19 3.92 10.49
C ASP A 83 -3.57 3.09 9.27
N MET A 84 -2.57 2.47 8.65
CA MET A 84 -2.75 1.48 7.59
C MET A 84 -2.22 0.14 8.06
N CYS A 85 -2.95 -0.92 7.77
CA CYS A 85 -2.51 -2.29 8.00
C CYS A 85 -2.64 -3.08 6.69
N GLY A 86 -1.57 -3.73 6.28
CA GLY A 86 -1.53 -4.48 5.04
C GLY A 86 -0.37 -5.46 5.01
N MET A 87 -0.47 -6.44 4.11
CA MET A 87 0.59 -7.42 3.92
C MET A 87 1.66 -6.86 3.01
N LEU A 88 2.91 -7.28 3.21
CA LEU A 88 3.95 -7.03 2.23
C LEU A 88 3.78 -7.99 1.06
N HIS A 89 3.45 -7.43 -0.11
CA HIS A 89 3.32 -8.10 -1.41
C HIS A 89 4.65 -8.61 -1.98
N THR A 90 5.37 -9.40 -1.20
CA THR A 90 6.64 -10.04 -1.54
C THR A 90 6.47 -11.54 -1.39
N ASP A 91 7.27 -12.33 -2.08
CA ASP A 91 7.15 -13.79 -2.02
C ASP A 91 7.30 -14.33 -0.58
N LEU A 92 8.15 -13.68 0.23
CA LEU A 92 8.32 -14.02 1.65
C LEU A 92 7.11 -13.63 2.50
N GLY A 93 6.40 -12.55 2.14
CA GLY A 93 5.20 -12.09 2.83
C GLY A 93 3.93 -12.84 2.43
N THR A 94 3.94 -13.52 1.28
CA THR A 94 2.80 -14.29 0.77
C THR A 94 2.94 -15.80 0.97
N GLN A 95 4.12 -16.32 1.27
CA GLN A 95 4.31 -17.75 1.51
C GLN A 95 3.63 -18.22 2.82
N LEU A 96 3.15 -19.46 2.81
CA LEU A 96 2.52 -20.10 3.98
C LEU A 96 3.52 -20.77 4.93
N ARG A 97 4.83 -20.51 4.77
CA ARG A 97 5.88 -21.15 5.56
C ARG A 97 6.46 -20.19 6.59
N LEU A 98 6.60 -20.69 7.81
CA LEU A 98 7.27 -19.96 8.89
C LEU A 98 8.77 -19.86 8.61
N LEU A 99 9.36 -18.77 9.07
CA LEU A 99 10.80 -18.61 9.09
C LEU A 99 11.40 -19.44 10.24
N ILE A 100 12.58 -19.99 10.00
CA ILE A 100 13.31 -20.75 11.02
C ILE A 100 13.73 -19.78 12.13
N SER A 101 13.54 -20.19 13.38
CA SER A 101 13.96 -19.42 14.55
C SER A 101 15.44 -19.03 14.48
N GLY A 102 15.77 -17.83 14.95
CA GLY A 102 17.12 -17.26 14.86
C GLY A 102 17.47 -16.64 13.50
N THR A 103 16.56 -16.67 12.51
CA THR A 103 16.77 -15.95 11.24
C THR A 103 16.48 -14.47 11.41
N THR A 104 17.51 -13.63 11.25
CA THR A 104 17.34 -12.17 11.25
C THR A 104 16.75 -11.73 9.92
N THR A 105 15.55 -11.13 9.96
CA THR A 105 14.87 -10.62 8.76
C THR A 105 14.95 -9.10 8.73
N ARG A 106 15.48 -8.55 7.63
CA ARG A 106 15.56 -7.10 7.40
C ARG A 106 14.73 -6.74 6.18
N VAL A 107 13.73 -5.88 6.38
CA VAL A 107 12.89 -5.32 5.32
C VAL A 107 13.29 -3.86 5.13
N ARG A 108 13.62 -3.47 3.90
CA ARG A 108 13.89 -2.08 3.52
C ARG A 108 12.84 -1.65 2.51
N LEU A 109 12.16 -0.55 2.82
CA LEU A 109 11.11 0.02 1.99
C LEU A 109 11.51 1.42 1.56
N PHE A 110 11.43 1.69 0.27
CA PHE A 110 11.72 3.00 -0.29
C PHE A 110 10.41 3.73 -0.57
N LYS A 111 10.26 4.95 -0.04
CA LYS A 111 9.06 5.76 -0.26
C LYS A 111 8.94 6.11 -1.74
N ALA A 112 7.76 5.89 -2.32
CA ALA A 112 7.50 6.32 -3.69
C ALA A 112 7.42 7.86 -3.78
N LYS A 113 7.62 8.39 -5.00
CA LYS A 113 7.44 9.83 -5.29
C LYS A 113 6.05 10.31 -4.84
N ASP A 114 5.96 11.58 -4.46
CA ASP A 114 4.72 12.15 -3.92
C ASP A 114 3.57 12.09 -4.94
N ASN A 115 3.83 12.28 -6.24
CA ASN A 115 2.83 12.11 -7.32
C ASN A 115 2.16 10.73 -7.32
N PHE A 116 2.83 9.72 -6.77
CA PHE A 116 2.31 8.36 -6.69
C PHE A 116 1.69 8.06 -5.31
N SER A 117 2.14 8.73 -4.26
CA SER A 117 1.69 8.48 -2.89
C SER A 117 0.55 9.38 -2.41
N LEU A 118 0.28 10.49 -3.11
CA LEU A 118 -0.74 11.47 -2.72
C LEU A 118 -2.03 11.28 -3.52
N SER A 119 -3.16 11.26 -2.80
CA SER A 119 -4.51 11.27 -3.38
C SER A 119 -5.04 12.70 -3.58
N ALA A 120 -4.17 13.66 -3.90
CA ALA A 120 -4.51 15.08 -4.04
C ALA A 120 -3.77 15.71 -5.23
N LYS A 121 -4.38 16.74 -5.85
CA LYS A 121 -3.69 17.57 -6.85
C LYS A 121 -2.50 18.26 -6.17
N THR A 122 -1.32 18.05 -6.76
CA THR A 122 0.00 18.41 -6.23
C THR A 122 0.16 19.89 -5.90
N GLY A 123 0.77 20.17 -4.73
CA GLY A 123 1.23 21.50 -4.34
C GLY A 123 1.34 21.65 -2.82
N ASP A 124 0.27 21.32 -2.10
CA ASP A 124 0.09 21.76 -0.70
C ASP A 124 0.18 20.65 0.35
N PHE A 125 0.35 19.39 -0.07
CA PHE A 125 0.30 18.22 0.83
C PHE A 125 1.55 17.35 0.75
N ARG A 126 1.94 16.78 1.89
CA ARG A 126 3.06 15.82 2.01
C ARG A 126 2.61 14.61 2.82
N LEU A 127 2.93 13.41 2.34
CA LEU A 127 2.79 12.18 3.11
C LEU A 127 4.02 11.98 4.02
N GLN A 128 3.79 11.85 5.32
CA GLN A 128 4.81 11.54 6.33
C GLN A 128 4.45 10.22 7.03
N ILE A 129 5.46 9.38 7.25
CA ILE A 129 5.31 8.13 8.00
C ILE A 129 5.84 8.40 9.40
N GLU A 130 4.94 8.45 10.38
CA GLU A 130 5.29 8.66 11.79
C GLU A 130 5.87 7.39 12.43
N ASN A 131 5.22 6.26 12.20
CA ASN A 131 5.65 4.97 12.72
C ASN A 131 5.34 3.85 11.72
N MET A 132 6.17 2.82 11.73
CA MET A 132 5.96 1.61 10.97
C MET A 132 6.54 0.42 11.73
N SER A 133 5.70 -0.54 12.08
CA SER A 133 6.09 -1.77 12.76
C SER A 133 5.67 -3.00 11.95
N PRO A 134 6.57 -3.98 11.73
CA PRO A 134 6.18 -5.25 11.14
C PRO A 134 5.44 -6.10 12.18
N TYR A 135 4.35 -6.74 11.77
CA TYR A 135 3.66 -7.74 12.58
C TYR A 135 3.92 -9.14 12.00
N SER A 136 4.44 -10.03 12.83
CA SER A 136 4.61 -11.44 12.49
C SER A 136 3.90 -12.28 13.55
N LYS A 137 3.02 -13.19 13.13
CA LYS A 137 2.55 -14.25 14.03
C LYS A 137 3.71 -15.22 14.24
N MET A 138 4.21 -15.29 15.47
CA MET A 138 5.08 -16.37 15.94
C MET A 138 4.24 -17.56 16.35
#